data_AF-A0AAI9FU17-F1
#
_entry.id   AF-A0AAI9FU17-F1
#
_cell.length_a   1.000
_cell.length_b   1.000
_cell.length_c   1.000
_cell.angle_alpha   90.00
_cell.angle_beta   90.00
_cell.angle_gamma   90.00
#
_symmetry.space_group_name_H-M   'P 1'
#
loop_
_entity.id
_entity.type
_entity.pdbx_description
1 polymer ?
#
loop_
_entity_poly.entity_id
_entity_poly.type
_entity_poly.pdbx_seq_one_letter_code
_entity_poly.pdbx_strand_id
1 'polypeptide(L)'
;MRTRTKLGLSLVALFSSLPLMVATGNGYFILLLLIGLPAAILFWFDLGRELRAIPIPTRSERALGLAMGIPQVLFGLLCAGIGLILVAWILYNLLVQTLPQFRIPSLPAFAVGPMMIVAGLGWARTAFRRASLEQDDPEQDIPD
;
A
#
# COMPACT_ATOMS: atom_id res chain seq x y z
N MET A 1 12.07 17.30 1.89
CA MET A 1 12.72 16.31 0.98
C MET A 1 11.70 15.76 0.00
N ARG A 2 12.04 15.73 -1.30
CA ARG A 2 11.17 15.27 -2.40
C ARG A 2 10.97 13.75 -2.31
N THR A 3 9.79 13.21 -2.60
CA THR A 3 9.49 11.76 -2.47
C THR A 3 10.47 10.87 -3.24
N ARG A 4 10.96 11.33 -4.40
CA ARG A 4 12.04 10.69 -5.16
C ARG A 4 13.33 10.47 -4.35
N THR A 5 13.73 11.46 -3.53
CA THR A 5 14.92 11.32 -2.67
C THR A 5 14.72 10.34 -1.53
N LYS A 6 13.49 10.25 -0.99
CA LYS A 6 13.15 9.27 0.06
C LYS A 6 13.15 7.83 -0.50
N LEU A 7 12.57 7.65 -1.69
CA LEU A 7 12.60 6.37 -2.39
C LEU A 7 14.05 5.95 -2.67
N GLY A 8 14.86 6.85 -3.23
CA GLY A 8 16.28 6.59 -3.49
C GLY A 8 17.03 6.15 -2.23
N LEU A 9 16.82 6.83 -1.12
CA LEU A 9 17.46 6.47 0.16
C LEU A 9 17.00 5.10 0.66
N SER A 10 15.70 4.79 0.58
CA SER A 10 15.16 3.49 0.98
C SER A 10 15.69 2.34 0.11
N LEU A 11 15.84 2.57 -1.20
CA LEU A 11 16.42 1.57 -2.11
C LEU A 11 17.91 1.37 -1.83
N VAL A 12 18.67 2.44 -1.60
CA VAL A 12 20.08 2.33 -1.21
C VAL A 12 20.22 1.54 0.08
N ALA A 13 19.41 1.82 1.11
CA ALA A 13 19.40 1.05 2.36
C ALA A 13 19.06 -0.42 2.12
N LEU A 14 18.10 -0.71 1.24
CA LEU A 14 17.65 -2.06 0.94
C LEU A 14 18.72 -2.87 0.19
N PHE A 15 19.28 -2.31 -0.88
CA PHE A 15 20.29 -2.98 -1.71
C PHE A 15 21.66 -3.07 -1.04
N SER A 16 21.99 -2.14 -0.13
CA SER A 16 23.25 -2.20 0.63
C SER A 16 23.17 -3.16 1.83
N SER A 17 21.97 -3.51 2.30
CA SER A 17 21.79 -4.31 3.53
C SER A 17 22.47 -5.69 3.45
N LEU A 18 22.20 -6.48 2.41
CA LEU A 18 22.75 -7.83 2.25
C LEU A 18 24.27 -7.83 1.99
N PRO A 19 24.81 -7.01 1.06
CA PRO A 19 26.26 -6.90 0.87
C PRO A 19 27.00 -6.49 2.14
N LEU A 20 26.48 -5.52 2.90
CA LEU A 20 27.07 -5.08 4.16
C LEU A 20 27.04 -6.19 5.21
N MET A 21 25.94 -6.94 5.31
CA MET A 21 25.83 -8.08 6.21
C MET A 21 26.88 -9.15 5.91
N VAL A 22 27.06 -9.48 4.62
CA VAL A 22 28.04 -10.49 4.18
C VAL A 22 29.48 -9.99 4.38
N ALA A 23 29.77 -8.73 4.03
CA ALA A 23 31.11 -8.17 4.10
C ALA A 23 31.60 -7.96 5.53
N THR A 24 30.70 -7.62 6.46
CA THR A 24 31.05 -7.31 7.86
C THR A 24 30.78 -8.46 8.83
N GLY A 25 30.03 -9.47 8.41
CA GLY A 25 29.56 -10.55 9.28
C GLY A 25 28.56 -10.10 10.36
N ASN A 26 28.04 -8.87 10.26
CA ASN A 26 27.21 -8.27 11.30
C ASN A 26 25.70 -8.38 10.97
N GLY A 27 24.95 -9.12 11.78
CA GLY A 27 23.52 -9.36 11.57
C GLY A 27 22.63 -8.12 11.71
N TYR A 28 23.09 -7.03 12.34
CA TYR A 28 22.28 -5.82 12.52
C TYR A 28 21.90 -5.14 11.20
N PHE A 29 22.60 -5.41 10.10
CA PHE A 29 22.24 -4.91 8.78
C PHE A 29 20.90 -5.47 8.27
N ILE A 30 20.36 -6.54 8.86
CA ILE A 30 18.99 -7.02 8.59
C ILE A 30 17.92 -5.97 8.92
N LEU A 31 18.20 -5.05 9.86
CA LEU A 31 17.27 -3.98 10.23
C LEU A 31 17.07 -2.98 9.08
N LEU A 32 18.11 -2.75 8.27
CA LEU A 32 17.99 -1.93 7.05
C LEU A 32 17.06 -2.58 6.03
N LEU A 33 17.06 -3.91 5.94
CA LEU A 33 16.11 -4.64 5.10
C LEU A 33 14.68 -4.51 5.67
N LEU A 34 14.52 -4.75 6.98
CA LEU A 34 13.22 -4.77 7.66
C LEU A 34 12.51 -3.42 7.60
N ILE A 35 13.24 -2.31 7.67
CA ILE A 35 12.70 -0.95 7.62
C ILE A 35 12.70 -0.41 6.17
N GLY A 36 13.77 -0.69 5.43
CA GLY A 36 13.96 -0.21 4.07
C GLY A 36 12.92 -0.77 3.11
N LEU A 37 12.47 -2.02 3.29
CA LEU A 37 11.49 -2.64 2.41
C LEU A 37 10.09 -2.02 2.55
N PRO A 38 9.48 -1.91 3.75
CA PRO A 38 8.23 -1.18 3.92
C PRO A 38 8.34 0.28 3.45
N ALA A 39 9.45 0.96 3.76
CA ALA A 39 9.66 2.33 3.34
C ALA A 39 9.73 2.47 1.81
N ALA A 40 10.44 1.58 1.12
CA ALA A 40 10.53 1.58 -0.33
C ALA A 40 9.17 1.32 -0.98
N ILE A 41 8.37 0.39 -0.44
CA ILE A 41 7.01 0.12 -0.92
C ILE A 41 6.13 1.36 -0.76
N LEU A 42 6.14 2.01 0.41
CA LEU A 42 5.35 3.21 0.67
C LEU A 42 5.78 4.38 -0.23
N PHE A 43 7.09 4.63 -0.36
CA PHE A 43 7.60 5.71 -1.21
C PHE A 43 7.38 5.43 -2.69
N TRP A 44 7.33 4.17 -3.11
CA TRP A 44 6.95 3.79 -4.46
C TRP A 44 5.49 4.15 -4.76
N PHE A 45 4.57 3.84 -3.83
CA PHE A 45 3.17 4.22 -3.96
C PHE A 45 2.97 5.74 -3.95
N ASP A 46 3.67 6.46 -3.07
CA ASP A 46 3.63 7.92 -3.03
C ASP A 46 4.13 8.54 -4.33
N LEU A 47 5.25 8.04 -4.87
CA LEU A 47 5.77 8.53 -6.15
C LEU A 47 4.80 8.26 -7.31
N GLY A 48 4.19 7.07 -7.35
CA GLY A 48 3.16 6.75 -8.34
C GLY A 48 1.94 7.66 -8.21
N ARG A 49 1.54 8.02 -6.98
CA ARG A 49 0.47 8.97 -6.71
C ARG A 49 0.84 10.39 -7.16
N GLU A 50 2.06 10.86 -6.87
CA GLU A 50 2.55 12.17 -7.33
C GLU A 50 2.55 12.28 -8.86
N LEU A 51 3.02 11.24 -9.56
CA LEU A 51 3.02 11.23 -11.03
C LEU A 51 1.61 11.29 -11.64
N ARG A 52 0.62 10.69 -10.96
CA ARG A 52 -0.79 10.72 -11.37
C ARG A 52 -1.49 12.05 -11.02
N ALA A 53 -0.90 12.86 -10.15
CA ALA A 53 -1.43 14.15 -9.73
C ALA A 53 -0.91 15.34 -10.58
N ILE A 54 0.00 15.08 -11.53
CA ILE A 54 0.51 16.13 -12.45
C ILE A 54 -0.64 16.62 -13.36
N PRO A 55 -0.92 17.94 -13.45
CA PRO A 55 -2.04 18.47 -14.22
C PRO A 55 -1.96 18.18 -15.73
N ILE A 56 -0.76 18.27 -16.31
CA ILE A 56 -0.51 18.01 -17.74
C ILE A 56 0.64 17.01 -17.85
N PRO A 57 0.37 15.70 -17.66
CA PRO A 57 1.42 14.70 -17.67
C PRO A 57 1.84 14.38 -19.11
N THR A 58 3.14 14.24 -19.32
CA THR A 58 3.68 13.65 -20.55
C THR A 58 3.27 12.18 -20.70
N ARG A 59 3.35 11.62 -21.92
CA ARG A 59 3.00 10.20 -22.17
C ARG A 59 3.79 9.24 -21.27
N SER A 60 5.07 9.53 -21.03
CA SER A 60 5.95 8.74 -20.17
C SER A 60 5.57 8.85 -18.69
N GLU A 61 5.24 10.04 -18.18
CA GLU A 61 4.80 10.23 -16.80
C GLU A 61 3.46 9.53 -16.52
N ARG A 62 2.54 9.57 -17.49
CA ARG A 62 1.26 8.86 -17.40
C ARG A 62 1.47 7.34 -17.38
N ALA A 63 2.35 6.81 -18.23
CA ALA A 63 2.66 5.38 -18.27
C ALA A 63 3.34 4.93 -16.96
N LEU A 64 4.31 5.70 -16.45
CA LEU A 64 5.01 5.42 -15.20
C LEU A 64 4.07 5.46 -13.99
N GLY A 65 3.21 6.49 -13.89
CA GLY A 65 2.24 6.59 -12.80
C GLY A 65 1.25 5.41 -12.78
N LEU A 66 0.88 4.89 -13.96
CA LEU A 66 0.01 3.72 -14.08
C LEU A 66 0.74 2.42 -13.75
N ALA A 67 1.96 2.24 -14.28
CA ALA A 67 2.82 1.09 -13.98
C ALA A 67 3.14 0.99 -12.47
N MET A 68 3.40 2.11 -11.80
CA MET A 68 3.62 2.15 -10.36
C MET A 68 2.34 1.85 -9.55
N GLY A 69 1.16 2.10 -10.12
CA GLY A 69 -0.13 1.79 -9.50
C GLY A 69 -0.52 0.31 -9.57
N ILE A 70 -0.06 -0.44 -10.58
CA ILE A 70 -0.46 -1.85 -10.77
C ILE A 70 -0.11 -2.72 -9.55
N PRO A 71 1.13 -2.70 -9.01
CA PRO A 71 1.46 -3.46 -7.81
C PRO A 71 0.60 -3.07 -6.60
N GLN A 72 0.27 -1.78 -6.46
CA GLN A 72 -0.58 -1.27 -5.38
C GLN A 72 -1.99 -1.84 -5.45
N VAL A 73 -2.56 -1.92 -6.65
CA VAL A 73 -3.89 -2.51 -6.89
C VAL A 73 -3.88 -3.99 -6.59
N LEU A 74 -2.92 -4.73 -7.14
CA LEU A 74 -2.82 -6.18 -6.93
C LEU A 74 -2.67 -6.51 -5.44
N PHE A 75 -1.83 -5.76 -4.72
CA PHE A 75 -1.66 -5.92 -3.29
C PHE A 75 -2.95 -5.62 -2.52
N GLY A 76 -3.63 -4.51 -2.84
CA GLY A 76 -4.89 -4.15 -2.21
C GLY A 76 -5.99 -5.20 -2.45
N LEU A 77 -6.11 -5.70 -3.68
CA LEU A 77 -7.09 -6.71 -4.05
C LEU A 77 -6.79 -8.07 -3.39
N LEU A 78 -5.51 -8.45 -3.33
CA LEU A 78 -5.07 -9.66 -2.62
C LEU A 78 -5.41 -9.57 -1.13
N CYS A 79 -5.12 -8.43 -0.50
CA CYS A 79 -5.46 -8.19 0.90
C CYS A 79 -6.97 -8.31 1.14
N ALA A 80 -7.78 -7.71 0.26
CA ALA A 80 -9.23 -7.82 0.36
C ALA A 80 -9.74 -9.25 0.14
N GLY A 81 -9.16 -10.00 -0.81
CA GLY A 81 -9.49 -11.40 -1.05
C GLY A 81 -9.18 -12.29 0.16
N ILE A 82 -8.01 -12.12 0.78
CA ILE A 82 -7.62 -12.84 2.00
C ILE A 82 -8.58 -12.49 3.14
N GLY A 83 -8.90 -11.22 3.33
CA GLY A 83 -9.87 -10.77 4.33
C GLY A 83 -11.25 -11.42 4.14
N LEU A 84 -11.72 -11.51 2.89
CA LEU A 84 -12.99 -12.16 2.55
C LEU A 84 -12.97 -13.65 2.85
N ILE A 85 -11.89 -14.35 2.49
CA ILE A 85 -11.70 -15.78 2.81
C ILE A 85 -11.74 -16.00 4.33
N LEU A 86 -11.08 -15.14 5.11
CA LEU A 86 -11.09 -15.22 6.57
C LEU A 86 -12.49 -15.03 7.14
N VAL A 87 -13.23 -14.01 6.68
CA VAL A 87 -14.61 -13.77 7.12
C VAL A 87 -15.51 -14.96 6.78
N ALA A 88 -15.44 -15.47 5.55
CA ALA A 88 -16.22 -16.62 5.13
C ALA A 88 -15.89 -17.87 5.94
N TRP A 89 -14.60 -18.12 6.20
CA TRP A 89 -14.13 -19.23 7.02
C TRP A 89 -14.65 -19.16 8.46
N ILE A 90 -14.58 -17.97 9.08
CA ILE A 90 -15.07 -17.76 10.45
C ILE A 90 -16.59 -17.97 10.50
N LEU A 91 -17.34 -17.37 9.58
CA LEU A 91 -18.80 -17.52 9.52
C LEU A 91 -19.22 -18.97 9.28
N TYR A 92 -18.52 -19.70 8.40
CA TYR A 92 -18.78 -21.11 8.17
C TYR A 92 -18.60 -21.95 9.45
N ASN A 93 -17.53 -21.72 10.20
CA ASN A 93 -17.27 -22.45 11.44
C ASN A 93 -18.22 -22.09 12.59
N LEU A 94 -18.76 -20.87 12.59
CA LEU A 94 -19.73 -20.40 13.58
C LEU A 94 -21.16 -20.84 13.27
N LEU A 95 -21.56 -20.86 11.99
CA LEU A 95 -22.97 -21.02 11.60
C LEU A 95 -23.30 -22.40 11.03
N VAL A 96 -22.33 -23.10 10.44
CA VAL A 96 -22.57 -24.35 9.70
C VAL A 96 -21.96 -25.54 10.43
N GLN A 97 -20.63 -25.55 10.58
CA GLN A 97 -19.93 -26.67 11.18
C GLN A 97 -18.64 -26.21 11.85
N THR A 98 -18.59 -26.37 13.17
CA THR A 98 -17.39 -26.06 13.94
C THR A 98 -16.35 -27.18 13.77
N LEU A 99 -15.24 -26.87 13.11
CA LEU A 99 -14.12 -27.78 12.98
C LEU A 99 -13.35 -27.90 14.31
N PRO A 100 -12.72 -29.04 14.61
CA PRO A 100 -12.02 -29.26 15.88
C PRO A 100 -10.83 -28.31 16.11
N GLN A 101 -10.23 -27.80 15.03
CA GLN A 101 -9.17 -26.79 15.07
C GLN A 101 -9.68 -25.35 15.23
N PHE A 102 -10.99 -25.11 15.10
CA PHE A 102 -11.54 -23.76 15.19
C PHE A 102 -11.64 -23.33 16.65
N ARG A 103 -10.94 -22.25 16.98
CA ARG A 103 -11.11 -21.54 18.24
C ARG A 103 -11.89 -20.27 17.99
N ILE A 104 -12.87 -19.99 18.82
CA ILE A 104 -13.65 -18.76 18.73
C ILE A 104 -12.68 -17.58 18.79
N PRO A 105 -12.60 -16.76 17.73
CA PRO A 105 -11.66 -15.66 17.68
C PRO A 105 -12.04 -14.59 18.71
N SER A 106 -11.04 -13.94 19.29
CA SER A 106 -11.25 -12.72 20.07
C SER A 106 -11.78 -11.60 19.17
N LEU A 107 -12.41 -10.57 19.75
CA LEU A 107 -12.92 -9.41 19.01
C LEU A 107 -11.89 -8.80 18.04
N PRO A 108 -10.62 -8.56 18.44
CA PRO A 108 -9.60 -8.07 17.51
C PRO A 108 -9.34 -9.03 16.36
N ALA A 109 -9.25 -10.35 16.62
CA ALA A 109 -9.01 -11.35 15.60
C ALA A 109 -10.18 -11.46 14.62
N PHE A 110 -11.42 -11.29 15.09
CA PHE A 110 -12.61 -11.24 14.24
C PHE A 110 -12.60 -10.01 13.31
N ALA A 111 -12.13 -8.86 13.81
CA ALA A 111 -12.08 -7.62 13.06
C ALA A 111 -10.98 -7.60 11.97
N VAL A 112 -9.98 -8.49 12.02
CA VAL A 112 -8.88 -8.54 11.03
C VAL A 112 -9.41 -8.72 9.62
N GLY A 113 -10.31 -9.70 9.39
CA GLY A 113 -10.87 -9.97 8.07
C GLY A 113 -11.57 -8.74 7.47
N PRO A 114 -12.56 -8.14 8.16
CA PRO A 114 -13.22 -6.91 7.73
C PRO A 114 -12.25 -5.74 7.51
N MET A 115 -11.28 -5.54 8.40
CA MET A 115 -10.28 -4.47 8.23
C MET A 115 -9.42 -4.69 6.99
N MET A 116 -8.99 -5.92 6.71
CA MET A 116 -8.23 -6.25 5.49
C MET A 116 -9.03 -5.96 4.23
N ILE A 117 -10.34 -6.24 4.23
CA ILE A 117 -11.23 -5.91 3.11
C ILE A 117 -11.27 -4.40 2.89
N VAL A 118 -11.59 -3.63 3.94
CA VAL A 118 -11.73 -2.17 3.84
C VAL A 118 -10.41 -1.51 3.44
N ALA A 119 -9.31 -1.87 4.10
CA ALA A 119 -7.98 -1.33 3.81
C ALA A 119 -7.50 -1.72 2.41
N GLY A 120 -7.68 -2.99 2.02
CA GLY A 120 -7.28 -3.51 0.72
C GLY A 120 -8.02 -2.82 -0.43
N LEU A 121 -9.35 -2.70 -0.33
CA LEU A 121 -10.16 -1.96 -1.30
C LEU A 121 -9.82 -0.47 -1.32
N GLY A 122 -9.55 0.12 -0.16
CA GLY A 122 -9.07 1.51 -0.04
C GLY A 122 -7.79 1.72 -0.85
N TRP A 123 -6.79 0.87 -0.66
CA TRP A 123 -5.54 0.94 -1.41
C TRP A 123 -5.73 0.72 -2.91
N ALA A 124 -6.52 -0.27 -3.31
CA ALA A 124 -6.84 -0.50 -4.72
C ALA A 124 -7.52 0.73 -5.36
N ARG A 125 -8.46 1.37 -4.66
CA ARG A 125 -9.14 2.58 -5.13
C ARG A 125 -8.20 3.77 -5.26
N THR A 126 -7.31 3.98 -4.28
CA THR A 126 -6.34 5.09 -4.35
C THR A 126 -5.38 4.98 -5.53
N ALA A 127 -5.14 3.78 -6.05
CA ALA A 127 -4.30 3.59 -7.22
C ALA A 127 -4.99 3.97 -8.55
N PHE A 128 -6.31 4.09 -8.58
CA PHE A 128 -7.02 4.53 -9.79
C PHE A 128 -7.53 5.96 -9.71
N ARG A 129 -7.63 6.53 -8.49
CA ARG A 129 -8.05 7.91 -8.30
C ARG A 129 -6.97 8.85 -8.82
N ARG A 130 -7.20 9.47 -9.98
CA ARG A 130 -6.51 10.70 -10.36
C ARG A 130 -6.87 11.78 -9.35
N ALA A 131 -5.92 12.65 -9.03
CA ALA A 131 -6.17 13.87 -8.26
C ALA A 131 -6.95 14.88 -9.12
N SER A 132 -8.14 14.48 -9.56
CA SER A 132 -9.11 15.32 -10.24
C SER A 132 -10.24 15.51 -9.24
N LEU A 133 -10.54 16.77 -8.91
CA LEU A 133 -11.58 17.24 -7.96
C LEU A 133 -11.11 17.37 -6.50
N GLU A 134 -10.20 18.31 -6.28
CA GLU A 134 -10.15 19.11 -5.03
C GLU A 134 -9.69 20.52 -5.40
N GLN A 135 -10.27 21.04 -6.48
CA GLN A 135 -10.34 22.46 -6.76
C GLN A 135 -11.79 22.79 -6.44
N ASP A 136 -12.07 22.94 -5.15
CA ASP A 136 -13.25 23.66 -4.69
C ASP A 136 -13.09 25.09 -5.23
N ASP A 137 -13.72 25.36 -6.37
CA ASP A 137 -14.25 26.70 -6.63
C ASP A 137 -15.31 26.95 -5.56
N PRO A 138 -15.10 27.98 -4.72
CA PRO A 138 -16.13 29.00 -4.71
C PRO A 138 -15.57 30.42 -4.77
N GLU A 139 -16.37 31.26 -5.43
CA GLU A 139 -16.37 32.72 -5.46
C GLU A 139 -15.36 33.41 -6.40
N GLN A 140 -15.74 33.39 -7.68
CA GLN A 140 -15.87 34.64 -8.43
C GLN A 140 -16.65 35.66 -7.59
N ASP A 141 -15.96 36.64 -7.02
CA ASP A 141 -16.58 37.86 -6.50
C ASP A 141 -15.70 39.05 -6.85
N ILE A 142 -15.79 39.50 -8.11
CA ILE A 142 -15.44 40.86 -8.57
C ILE A 142 -16.47 41.23 -9.65
N PRO A 143 -17.29 42.27 -9.45
CA PRO A 143 -16.91 43.57 -10.00
C PRO A 143 -17.07 44.75 -9.03
N ASP A 144 -16.21 45.75 -9.28
CA ASP A 144 -16.19 47.09 -8.67
C ASP A 144 -17.49 47.89 -8.87
#